data_AF-A0A5B7W3F3-F1
#
_entry.id   AF-A0A5B7W3F3-F1
#
_cell.length_a   1.000
_cell.length_b   1.000
_cell.length_c   1.000
_cell.angle_alpha   90.00
_cell.angle_beta   90.00
_cell.angle_gamma   90.00
#
_symmetry.space_group_name_H-M   'P 1'
#
loop_
_entity.id
_entity.type
_entity.pdbx_description
1 polymer ?
#
loop_
_entity_poly.entity_id
_entity_poly.type
_entity_poly.pdbx_seq_one_letter_code
_entity_poly.pdbx_strand_id
1 'polypeptide(L)' 'MSVANDGASSPLTDFFTKASADTRRDVYNTVISKAIASQRDVIEKAEAIKRASSSAEKHP' A
#
# COMPACT_ATOMS: atom_id res chain seq x y z
N MET A 1 7.17 -1.74 -40.54
CA MET A 1 8.22 -1.37 -39.56
C MET A 1 7.67 -1.70 -38.18
N SER A 2 8.14 -2.79 -37.56
CA SER A 2 7.81 -3.10 -36.17
C SER A 2 8.46 -2.06 -35.26
N VAL A 3 7.67 -1.42 -34.42
CA VAL A 3 8.18 -0.64 -33.29
C VAL A 3 8.90 -1.62 -32.36
N ALA A 4 10.23 -1.67 -32.46
CA ALA A 4 11.06 -2.22 -31.42
C ALA A 4 10.78 -1.39 -30.16
N ASN A 5 10.16 -2.01 -29.16
CA ASN A 5 9.98 -1.44 -27.84
C ASN A 5 11.33 -1.53 -27.12
N ASP A 6 12.30 -0.72 -27.58
CA ASP A 6 13.67 -0.72 -27.11
C ASP A 6 13.73 -0.25 -25.65
N GLY A 7 13.91 -1.21 -24.73
CA GLY A 7 14.88 -1.10 -23.64
C GLY A 7 14.72 -0.03 -22.56
N ALA A 8 13.59 0.69 -22.48
CA ALA A 8 13.38 1.66 -21.41
C ALA A 8 13.14 0.95 -20.07
N SER A 9 14.18 0.81 -19.27
CA SER A 9 14.08 0.31 -17.90
C SER A 9 13.11 1.21 -17.11
N SER A 10 12.11 0.58 -16.48
CA SER A 10 11.16 1.30 -15.63
C SER A 10 11.92 2.05 -14.52
N PRO A 11 11.47 3.25 -14.10
CA PRO A 11 12.05 3.95 -12.96
C PRO A 11 12.16 3.08 -11.70
N LEU A 12 11.22 2.15 -11.51
CA LEU A 12 11.29 1.17 -10.41
C LEU A 12 12.39 0.14 -10.63
N THR A 13 12.50 -0.40 -11.85
CA THR A 13 13.58 -1.33 -12.21
C THR A 13 14.94 -0.66 -12.02
N ASP A 14 15.09 0.59 -12.47
CA ASP A 14 16.30 1.39 -12.29
C ASP A 14 16.62 1.64 -10.82
N PHE A 15 15.61 1.97 -10.01
CA PHE A 15 15.79 2.15 -8.58
C PHE A 15 16.24 0.87 -7.90
N PHE A 16 15.53 -0.25 -8.10
CA PHE A 16 15.86 -1.50 -7.41
C PHE A 16 17.16 -2.14 -7.89
N THR A 17 17.60 -1.86 -9.12
CA THR A 17 18.89 -2.33 -9.65
C THR A 17 20.07 -1.48 -9.17
N LYS A 18 19.91 -0.15 -9.07
CA LYS A 18 21.01 0.79 -8.75
C LYS A 18 21.10 1.17 -7.27
N ALA A 19 20.02 1.03 -6.50
CA ALA A 19 20.02 1.38 -5.09
C ALA A 19 20.90 0.43 -4.26
N SER A 20 21.39 0.92 -3.12
CA SER A 20 22.07 0.08 -2.14
C SER A 20 21.09 -0.94 -1.51
N ALA A 21 21.62 -2.01 -0.92
CA ALA A 21 20.78 -2.98 -0.21
C ALA A 21 20.02 -2.34 0.95
N ASP A 22 20.65 -1.40 1.67
CA ASP A 22 20.05 -0.70 2.79
C ASP A 22 18.93 0.24 2.32
N THR A 23 19.18 1.01 1.26
CA THR A 23 18.14 1.87 0.65
C THR A 23 16.93 1.07 0.18
N ARG A 24 17.14 -0.11 -0.44
CA ARG A 24 16.02 -0.99 -0.81
C ARG A 24 15.26 -1.47 0.42
N ARG A 25 15.97 -1.91 1.45
CA ARG A 25 15.37 -2.39 2.71
C ARG A 25 14.53 -1.30 3.37
N ASP A 26 15.02 -0.06 3.43
CA ASP A 26 14.31 1.07 4.01
C ASP A 26 13.02 1.39 3.25
N VAL A 27 13.06 1.34 1.92
CA VAL A 27 11.86 1.51 1.08
C VAL A 27 10.84 0.40 1.36
N TYR A 28 11.27 -0.87 1.38
CA TYR A 28 10.37 -1.98 1.70
C TYR A 28 9.75 -1.84 3.09
N ASN A 29 10.55 -1.54 4.11
CA ASN A 29 10.07 -1.34 5.48
C ASN A 29 9.07 -0.19 5.58
N THR A 30 9.35 0.92 4.88
CA THR A 30 8.46 2.09 4.84
C THR A 30 7.12 1.74 4.20
N VAL A 31 7.14 1.06 3.04
CA VAL A 31 5.92 0.67 2.32
C VAL A 31 5.09 -0.32 3.14
N ILE A 32 5.72 -1.34 3.72
CA ILE A 32 5.03 -2.34 4.57
C ILE A 32 4.40 -1.65 5.78
N SER A 33 5.12 -0.75 6.45
CA SER A 33 4.59 -0.03 7.61
C SER A 33 3.37 0.81 7.25
N LYS A 34 3.42 1.52 6.11
CA LYS A 34 2.28 2.31 5.61
C LYS A 34 1.09 1.43 5.22
N ALA A 35 1.34 0.28 4.59
CA ALA A 35 0.29 -0.67 4.24
C ALA A 35 -0.41 -1.23 5.49
N ILE A 36 0.36 -1.62 6.51
CA ILE A 36 -0.18 -2.08 7.79
C ILE A 36 -1.04 -1.00 8.44
N ALA A 37 -0.53 0.24 8.50
CA ALA A 37 -1.28 1.37 9.07
C ALA A 37 -2.60 1.62 8.32
N SER A 38 -2.56 1.63 6.99
CA SER A 38 -3.75 1.80 6.16
C SER A 38 -4.78 0.70 6.37
N GLN A 39 -4.35 -0.55 6.48
CA GLN A 39 -5.25 -1.69 6.71
C GLN A 39 -5.90 -1.61 8.10
N ARG A 40 -5.15 -1.18 9.13
CA ARG A 40 -5.69 -0.96 10.48
C ARG A 40 -6.76 0.12 10.50
N ASP A 41 -6.52 1.25 9.83
CA ASP A 41 -7.51 2.34 9.74
C ASP A 41 -8.81 1.88 9.05
N VAL A 42 -8.70 1.07 7.99
CA VAL A 42 -9.88 0.49 7.32
C VAL A 42 -10.66 -0.42 8.27
N ILE A 43 -9.98 -1.29 9.03
CA ILE A 43 -10.62 -2.18 10.00
C ILE A 43 -11.31 -1.38 11.10
N GLU A 44 -10.63 -0.37 11.66
CA GLU A 44 -11.18 0.48 12.71
C GLU A 44 -12.45 1.22 12.24
N LYS A 45 -12.41 1.79 11.03
CA LYS A 45 -13.59 2.42 10.40
C LYS A 45 -14.73 1.43 10.21
N ALA A 46 -14.44 0.22 9.72
CA ALA A 46 -15.45 -0.82 9.53
C ALA A 46 -16.08 -1.24 10.87
N GLU A 47 -15.29 -1.38 11.93
CA GLU A 47 -15.79 -1.66 13.28
C GLU A 47 -16.65 -0.53 13.82
N ALA A 48 -16.24 0.73 13.65
CA ALA A 48 -17.01 1.89 14.07
C ALA A 48 -18.38 1.94 13.38
N ILE A 49 -18.42 1.67 12.06
CA ILE A 49 -19.67 1.58 11.29
C ILE A 49 -20.55 0.45 11.84
N LYS A 50 -19.99 -0.74 12.08
CA LYS A 50 -20.72 -1.89 12.63
C LYS A 50 -21.31 -1.61 14.02
N ARG A 51 -20.57 -0.90 14.88
CA ARG A 51 -21.05 -0.48 16.21
C ARG A 51 -22.18 0.54 16.08
N ALA A 52 -22.03 1.53 15.21
CA ALA A 52 -23.06 2.53 14.95
C ALA A 52 -24.35 1.90 14.39
N SER A 53 -24.25 0.99 13.42
CA SER A 53 -25.41 0.30 12.84
C SER A 53 -26.14 -0.58 13.86
N SER A 54 -25.40 -1.33 14.68
CA SER A 54 -25.99 -2.16 15.74
C SER A 54 -26.59 -1.36 16.90
N SER A 55 -26.12 -0.13 17.14
CA SER A 55 -26.75 0.80 18.08
C SER A 55 -28.04 1.43 17.54
N ALA A 56 -28.11 1.67 16.22
CA ALA A 56 -29.30 2.21 15.57
C ALA A 56 -30.45 1.19 15.50
N GLU A 57 -30.15 -0.09 15.33
CA GLU A 57 -31.16 -1.18 15.33
C GLU A 57 -31.76 -1.48 16.72
N LYS A 58 -31.13 -0.99 17.81
CA LYS A 58 -31.58 -1.24 19.20
C LYS A 58 -32.45 -0.12 19.78
N HIS A 59 -32.73 0.94 19.03
CA HIS A 59 -33.63 2.00 19.44
C HIS A 59 -34.87 2.00 18.51
N PRO A 60 -35.98 1.35 18.91
CA PRO A 60 -37.30 1.62 18.32
C PRO A 60 -37.84 3.00 18.72
#